data_AF-A0A4Q7G2N4-F1
#
_entry.id   AF-A0A4Q7G2N4-F1
#
_cell.length_a   1.000
_cell.length_b   1.000
_cell.length_c   1.000
_cell.angle_alpha   90.00
_cell.angle_beta   90.00
_cell.angle_gamma   90.00
#
_symmetry.space_group_name_H-M   'P 1'
#
loop_
_entity.id
_entity.type
_entity.pdbx_description
1 polymer ?
#
loop_
_entity_poly.entity_id
_entity_poly.type
_entity_poly.pdbx_seq_one_letter_code
_entity_poly.pdbx_strand_id
1 'polypeptide(L)'
;MTITHADLAQFTGTSQWFRHALVRTVLYTDGIQFLAERANAYWLLDKIATLQLDPKIGAEPFQVWKLEVADNIGALTCNDGGKPEHGGAARLLHFEEITTPTSRSTRSRSGWKTA
;
A
#
# COMPACT_ATOMS: atom_id res chain seq x y z
N MET A 1 -13.65 10.44 9.09
CA MET A 1 -13.28 11.63 8.31
C MET A 1 -12.88 11.15 6.92
N THR A 2 -13.35 11.80 5.87
CA THR A 2 -13.05 11.43 4.48
C THR A 2 -11.91 12.31 3.98
N ILE A 3 -10.84 11.70 3.46
CA ILE A 3 -9.75 12.44 2.80
C ILE A 3 -10.22 12.83 1.40
N THR A 4 -9.98 14.07 1.00
CA THR A 4 -10.28 14.57 -0.34
C THR A 4 -9.02 14.70 -1.19
N HIS A 5 -9.18 14.80 -2.51
CA HIS A 5 -8.07 15.09 -3.41
C HIS A 5 -7.38 16.42 -3.09
N ALA A 6 -8.14 17.43 -2.63
CA ALA A 6 -7.59 18.72 -2.25
C ALA A 6 -6.66 18.62 -1.03
N ASP A 7 -6.98 17.75 -0.07
CA ASP A 7 -6.12 17.50 1.09
C ASP A 7 -4.75 16.91 0.71
N LEU A 8 -4.69 16.18 -0.41
CA LEU A 8 -3.46 15.58 -0.92
C LEU A 8 -2.72 16.47 -1.93
N ALA A 9 -3.43 17.37 -2.62
CA ALA A 9 -2.87 18.23 -3.66
C ALA A 9 -1.79 19.20 -3.16
N GLN A 10 -1.76 19.49 -1.86
CA GLN A 10 -0.73 20.33 -1.25
C GLN A 10 0.65 19.67 -1.13
N PHE A 11 0.74 18.34 -1.29
CA PHE A 11 2.01 17.60 -1.22
C PHE A 11 2.64 17.47 -2.62
N THR A 12 3.33 18.52 -3.07
CA THR A 12 4.00 18.56 -4.40
C THR A 12 5.52 18.38 -4.32
N GLY A 13 6.04 17.90 -3.20
CA GLY A 13 7.47 17.70 -2.95
C GLY A 13 7.69 16.83 -1.72
N THR A 14 8.94 16.74 -1.25
CA THR A 14 9.28 16.05 -0.01
C THR A 14 9.97 17.02 0.92
N SER A 15 9.30 17.36 2.02
CA SER A 15 9.89 18.20 3.08
C SER A 15 10.56 17.35 4.15
N GLN A 16 10.01 16.16 4.41
CA GLN A 16 10.50 15.24 5.43
C GLN A 16 10.43 13.80 4.94
N TRP A 17 11.47 13.04 5.29
CA TRP A 17 11.53 11.60 5.09
C TRP A 17 11.21 10.88 6.40
N PHE A 18 10.30 9.93 6.31
CA PHE A 18 9.94 9.02 7.38
C PHE A 18 10.50 7.64 7.07
N ARG A 19 10.93 6.93 8.11
CA ARG A 19 11.45 5.58 7.98
C ARG A 19 10.41 4.60 8.47
N HIS A 20 10.15 3.57 7.67
CA HIS A 20 9.26 2.50 8.09
C HIS A 20 9.83 1.79 9.32
N ALA A 21 8.97 1.49 10.30
CA ALA A 21 9.40 0.96 11.60
C ALA A 21 10.00 -0.45 11.48
N LEU A 22 9.32 -1.33 10.73
CA LEU A 22 9.73 -2.73 10.53
C LEU A 22 10.81 -2.88 9.45
N VAL A 23 10.54 -2.38 8.23
CA VAL A 23 11.46 -2.47 7.10
C VAL A 23 12.23 -1.15 6.95
N ARG A 24 13.30 -0.98 7.74
CA ARG A 24 14.04 0.29 7.85
C ARG A 24 14.67 0.78 6.55
N THR A 25 14.77 -0.06 5.52
CA THR A 25 15.23 0.30 4.17
C THR A 25 14.18 1.11 3.40
N VAL A 26 12.90 1.02 3.78
CA VAL A 26 11.80 1.76 3.15
C VAL A 26 11.68 3.15 3.79
N LEU A 27 11.74 4.17 2.93
CA LEU A 27 11.50 5.56 3.27
C LEU A 27 10.24 6.04 2.55
N TYR A 28 9.50 6.93 3.19
CA TYR A 28 8.32 7.56 2.61
C TYR A 28 8.22 9.03 3.02
N THR A 29 7.39 9.77 2.29
CA THR A 29 7.32 11.24 2.38
C THR A 29 6.21 11.70 3.31
N ASP A 30 6.20 12.99 3.63
CA ASP A 30 5.20 13.65 4.47
C ASP A 30 3.77 13.48 3.96
N GLY A 31 3.55 13.50 2.64
CA GLY A 31 2.22 13.21 2.06
C GLY A 31 1.73 11.79 2.35
N ILE A 32 2.64 10.81 2.34
CA ILE A 32 2.33 9.42 2.68
C ILE A 32 2.07 9.27 4.19
N GLN A 33 2.86 9.94 5.04
CA GLN A 33 2.60 9.97 6.48
C GLN A 33 1.20 10.54 6.78
N PHE A 34 0.87 11.68 6.17
CA PHE A 34 -0.44 12.31 6.33
C PHE A 34 -1.58 11.38 5.89
N LEU A 35 -1.43 10.72 4.73
CA LEU A 35 -2.40 9.73 4.25
C LEU A 35 -2.58 8.58 5.25
N ALA A 36 -1.48 8.02 5.76
CA ALA A 36 -1.51 6.90 6.69
C ALA A 36 -2.21 7.25 8.00
N GLU A 37 -1.92 8.43 8.57
CA GLU A 37 -2.57 8.95 9.78
C GLU A 37 -4.05 9.22 9.58
N ARG A 38 -4.41 9.90 8.48
CA ARG A 38 -5.79 10.35 8.26
C ARG A 38 -6.71 9.23 7.79
N ALA A 39 -6.20 8.25 7.04
CA ALA A 39 -6.97 7.12 6.52
C ALA A 39 -6.85 5.85 7.36
N ASN A 40 -6.05 5.85 8.44
CA ASN A 40 -5.64 4.65 9.16
C ASN A 40 -5.04 3.58 8.23
N ALA A 41 -4.23 4.02 7.26
CA ALA A 41 -3.71 3.19 6.17
C ALA A 41 -2.28 2.69 6.42
N TYR A 42 -1.79 2.69 7.66
CA TYR A 42 -0.48 2.13 8.01
C TYR A 42 -0.34 0.65 7.60
N TRP A 43 -1.42 -0.11 7.65
CA TRP A 43 -1.44 -1.50 7.19
C TRP A 43 -1.03 -1.63 5.71
N LEU A 44 -1.35 -0.64 4.86
CA LEU A 44 -0.98 -0.64 3.45
C LEU A 44 0.52 -0.40 3.29
N LEU A 45 1.09 0.48 4.13
CA LEU A 45 2.53 0.70 4.17
C LEU A 45 3.27 -0.55 4.63
N ASP A 46 2.79 -1.21 5.69
CA ASP A 46 3.37 -2.47 6.16
C ASP A 46 3.37 -3.53 5.06
N LYS A 47 2.28 -3.60 4.29
CA LYS A 47 2.14 -4.53 3.15
C LYS A 47 3.13 -4.24 2.03
N ILE A 48 3.16 -3.00 1.53
CA ILE A 48 4.11 -2.60 0.48
C ILE A 48 5.55 -2.82 0.95
N ALA A 49 5.86 -2.44 2.19
CA ALA A 49 7.19 -2.58 2.76
C ALA A 49 7.62 -4.06 2.88
N THR A 50 6.71 -4.95 3.24
CA THR A 50 6.96 -6.40 3.26
C THR A 50 7.21 -6.94 1.85
N LEU A 51 6.42 -6.49 0.86
CA LEU A 51 6.59 -6.89 -0.54
C LEU A 51 7.91 -6.40 -1.14
N GLN A 52 8.47 -5.28 -0.67
CA GLN A 52 9.82 -4.84 -1.07
C GLN A 52 10.93 -5.81 -0.65
N LEU A 53 10.68 -6.72 0.29
CA LEU A 53 11.65 -7.75 0.68
C LEU A 53 11.74 -8.89 -0.34
N ASP A 54 10.75 -9.03 -1.23
CA ASP A 54 10.83 -9.96 -2.37
C ASP A 54 11.72 -9.33 -3.46
N PRO A 55 12.86 -9.94 -3.81
CA PRO A 55 13.75 -9.41 -4.84
C PRO A 55 13.08 -9.20 -6.20
N LYS A 56 12.02 -9.95 -6.53
CA LYS A 56 11.30 -9.77 -7.80
C LYS A 56 10.54 -8.45 -7.88
N ILE A 57 10.13 -7.94 -6.72
CA ILE A 57 9.41 -6.68 -6.61
C ILE A 57 10.43 -5.58 -6.29
N GLY A 58 11.21 -5.74 -5.23
CA GLY A 58 12.16 -4.73 -4.76
C GLY A 58 13.31 -4.40 -5.71
N ALA A 59 13.62 -5.25 -6.69
CA ALA A 59 14.60 -4.93 -7.74
C ALA A 59 14.05 -3.95 -8.79
N GLU A 60 12.74 -3.77 -8.88
CA GLU A 60 12.13 -2.86 -9.85
C GLU A 60 12.31 -1.41 -9.37
N PRO A 61 13.00 -0.56 -10.16
CA PRO A 61 13.41 0.78 -9.74
C PRO A 61 12.23 1.75 -9.61
N PHE A 62 11.14 1.50 -10.32
CA PHE A 62 9.92 2.27 -10.25
C PHE A 62 8.72 1.34 -10.17
N GLN A 63 7.80 1.65 -9.26
CA GLN A 63 6.64 0.82 -8.99
C GLN A 63 5.43 1.72 -8.76
N VAL A 64 4.32 1.36 -9.38
CA VAL A 64 3.01 1.99 -9.16
C VAL A 64 2.12 1.00 -8.43
N TRP A 65 1.72 1.37 -7.22
CA TRP A 65 0.83 0.58 -6.37
C TRP A 65 -0.59 1.14 -6.47
N LYS A 66 -1.54 0.28 -6.83
CA LYS A 66 -2.97 0.61 -6.92
C LYS A 66 -3.76 -0.29 -5.98
N LEU A 67 -4.55 0.30 -5.09
CA LEU A 67 -5.49 -0.40 -4.24
C LEU A 67 -6.91 -0.03 -4.66
N GLU A 68 -7.69 -1.03 -5.07
CA GLU A 68 -9.11 -0.88 -5.39
C GLU A 68 -9.92 -1.64 -4.36
N VAL A 69 -10.94 -1.02 -3.76
CA VAL A 69 -11.75 -1.67 -2.71
C VAL A 69 -13.19 -1.80 -3.18
N ALA A 70 -13.69 -3.02 -3.24
CA ALA A 70 -15.08 -3.35 -3.51
C ALA A 70 -15.56 -4.36 -2.46
N ASP A 71 -16.74 -4.15 -1.87
CA ASP A 71 -17.34 -5.06 -0.89
C ASP A 71 -16.42 -5.51 0.27
N ASN A 72 -15.54 -4.60 0.75
CA ASN A 72 -14.49 -4.84 1.76
C ASN A 72 -13.35 -5.78 1.33
N ILE A 73 -13.28 -6.11 0.05
CA ILE A 73 -12.18 -6.79 -0.60
C ILE A 73 -11.34 -5.74 -1.32
N GLY A 74 -10.09 -5.62 -0.92
CA GLY A 74 -9.09 -4.79 -1.58
C GLY A 74 -8.33 -5.61 -2.61
N ALA A 75 -8.29 -5.18 -3.86
CA ALA A 75 -7.36 -5.68 -4.87
C ALA A 75 -6.13 -4.77 -4.88
N LEU A 76 -4.98 -5.29 -4.45
CA LEU A 76 -3.71 -4.59 -4.46
C LEU A 76 -2.89 -5.04 -5.67
N THR A 77 -2.56 -4.09 -6.53
CA THR A 77 -1.81 -4.32 -7.76
C THR A 77 -0.53 -3.49 -7.77
N CYS A 78 0.58 -4.10 -8.17
CA CYS A 78 1.86 -3.43 -8.41
C CYS A 78 2.27 -3.60 -9.87
N ASN A 79 2.65 -2.51 -10.53
CA ASN A 79 3.21 -2.52 -11.88
C ASN A 79 4.46 -1.64 -11.99
N ASP A 80 5.22 -1.79 -13.06
CA ASP A 80 6.47 -1.04 -13.32
C ASP A 80 6.25 0.38 -13.90
N GLY A 81 5.02 0.85 -14.00
CA GLY A 81 4.70 2.17 -14.53
C GLY A 81 5.00 2.34 -16.02
N GLY A 82 4.99 1.24 -16.79
CA GLY A 82 5.25 1.26 -18.23
C GLY A 82 4.53 2.38 -18.97
N LYS A 83 5.28 3.07 -19.83
CA LYS A 83 4.84 4.26 -20.56
C LYS A 83 4.35 3.87 -21.97
N PRO A 84 3.06 4.05 -22.27
CA PRO A 84 2.51 3.68 -23.56
C PRO A 84 3.13 4.47 -24.72
N GLU A 85 3.65 5.69 -24.49
CA GLU A 85 4.29 6.50 -25.54
C GLU A 85 5.59 5.88 -26.12
N HIS A 86 6.15 4.87 -25.46
CA HIS A 86 7.37 4.17 -25.91
C HIS A 86 7.12 2.71 -26.30
N GLY A 87 5.85 2.31 -26.48
CA GLY A 87 5.47 0.93 -26.82
C GLY A 87 5.67 -0.08 -25.67
N GLY A 88 6.01 0.40 -24.47
CA GLY A 88 6.11 -0.41 -23.26
C GLY A 88 4.76 -0.44 -22.55
N ALA A 89 4.08 -1.59 -22.57
CA ALA A 89 2.94 -1.81 -21.69
C ALA A 89 3.43 -1.99 -20.25
N ALA A 90 2.71 -1.44 -19.27
CA ALA A 90 3.01 -1.66 -17.86
C ALA A 90 2.96 -3.16 -17.54
N ARG A 91 4.04 -3.68 -16.97
CA ARG A 91 4.12 -5.09 -16.55
C ARG A 91 3.56 -5.23 -15.15
N LEU A 92 2.66 -6.18 -14.97
CA LEU A 92 2.17 -6.58 -13.65
C LEU A 92 3.31 -7.27 -12.88
N LEU A 93 3.71 -6.68 -11.76
CA LEU A 93 4.73 -7.21 -10.86
C LEU A 93 4.10 -8.05 -9.75
N HIS A 94 2.96 -7.60 -9.22
CA HIS A 94 2.25 -8.26 -8.13
C HIS A 94 0.75 -8.00 -8.18
N PHE A 95 -0.04 -9.00 -7.81
CA PHE A 95 -1.47 -8.89 -7.57
C PHE A 95 -1.84 -9.75 -6.36
N GLU A 96 -2.57 -9.15 -5.42
CA GLU A 96 -3.20 -9.89 -4.33
C GLU A 96 -4.58 -9.31 -3.99
N GLU A 97 -5.50 -10.19 -3.59
CA GLU A 97 -6.74 -9.79 -2.92
C GLU A 97 -6.52 -9.84 -1.40
N ILE A 98 -6.92 -8.77 -0.73
CA ILE A 98 -6.75 -8.57 0.70
C ILE A 98 -8.07 -8.16 1.33
N THR A 99 -8.40 -8.73 2.49
CA THR A 99 -9.52 -8.23 3.28
C THR A 99 -9.09 -6.93 3.96
N THR A 100 -9.72 -5.81 3.63
CA THR A 100 -9.35 -4.52 4.23
C THR A 100 -9.74 -4.50 5.71
N PRO A 101 -8.83 -4.16 6.64
CA PRO A 101 -9.11 -4.17 8.08
C PRO A 101 -10.10 -3.08 8.54
N THR A 102 -10.52 -2.19 7.63
CA THR A 102 -11.58 -1.19 7.87
C THR A 102 -12.95 -1.82 8.13
N SER A 103 -13.15 -3.08 7.75
CA SER A 103 -14.24 -3.90 8.24
C SER A 103 -13.84 -4.49 9.59
N ARG A 104 -14.40 -3.93 10.67
CA ARG A 104 -14.44 -4.58 11.99
C ARG A 104 -15.31 -5.84 11.86
N SER A 105 -14.78 -6.89 11.23
CA SER A 105 -15.36 -8.21 11.31
C SER A 105 -15.03 -8.75 12.70
N THR A 106 -16.06 -8.85 13.53
CA THR A 106 -16.06 -9.62 14.76
C THR A 106 -15.62 -11.04 14.44
N ARG A 107 -14.32 -11.34 14.55
CA ARG A 107 -13.87 -12.73 14.59
C ARG A 107 -14.27 -13.28 15.95
N SER A 108 -15.49 -13.80 15.99
CA SER A 108 -15.97 -14.70 17.02
C SER A 108 -14.86 -15.71 17.32
N ARG A 109 -14.42 -15.75 18.58
CA ARG A 109 -13.57 -16.83 19.10
C ARG A 109 -14.36 -18.12 18.98
N SER A 110 -14.05 -18.97 18.01
CA SER A 110 -14.49 -20.36 18.03
C SER A 110 -13.29 -21.27 18.31
N GLY A 111 -13.23 -21.76 19.54
CA GLY A 111 -12.80 -23.13 19.84
C GLY A 111 -11.29 -23.37 19.90
N TRP A 112 -10.69 -23.09 21.06
CA TRP A 112 -9.62 -23.97 21.53
C TRP A 112 -10.28 -25.28 21.94
N LYS A 113 -10.01 -26.36 21.22
CA LYS A 113 -10.20 -27.72 21.72
C LYS A 113 -8.83 -28.35 21.84
N THR A 114 -8.39 -28.44 23.09
CA THR A 114 -7.44 -29.41 23.59
C THR A 114 -7.86 -30.82 23.17
N ALA A 115 -6.92 -31.60 22.68
CA ALA A 115 -6.85 -33.04 22.80
C ALA A 115 -5.37 -33.42 22.91
#